data_AF-T2IIR2-F1
#
_entry.id   AF-T2IIR2-F1
#
_cell.length_a   1.000
_cell.length_b   1.000
_cell.length_c   1.000
_cell.angle_alpha   90.00
_cell.angle_beta   90.00
_cell.angle_gamma   90.00
#
_symmetry.space_group_name_H-M   'P 1'
#
loop_
_entity.id
_entity.type
_entity.pdbx_description
1 polymer ?
#
loop_
_entity_poly.entity_id
_entity_poly.type
_entity_poly.pdbx_seq_one_letter_code
_entity_poly.pdbx_strand_id
1 'polypeptide(L)'
;MVGTLLAIAGQVLVGLAVLALGLYLANLCFNLITNSGTRQARFLGHTARISILVFVIAMALQQMGIAPNIVNLAFGLLVGGIAAAIALAFGLGGREVAAEQLREWLNNIKEN
;
A
#
# COMPACT_ATOMS: atom_id res chain seq x y z
N MET A 1 -5.17 7.40 -36.91
CA MET A 1 -5.84 6.14 -36.52
C MET A 1 -4.83 5.03 -36.22
N VAL A 2 -3.89 4.70 -37.12
CA VAL A 2 -2.86 3.65 -36.88
C VAL A 2 -1.95 3.96 -35.68
N GLY A 3 -1.52 5.21 -35.49
CA GLY A 3 -0.66 5.59 -34.36
C GLY A 3 -1.29 5.38 -32.98
N THR A 4 -2.60 5.63 -32.84
CA THR A 4 -3.34 5.41 -31.58
C THR A 4 -3.45 3.92 -31.26
N LEU A 5 -3.68 3.08 -32.28
CA LEU A 5 -3.72 1.63 -32.13
C LEU A 5 -2.35 1.08 -31.70
N LEU A 6 -1.27 1.59 -32.30
CA LEU A 6 0.10 1.20 -31.96
C LEU A 6 0.45 1.61 -30.51
N ALA A 7 0.00 2.78 -30.07
CA ALA A 7 0.19 3.25 -28.69
C ALA A 7 -0.54 2.38 -27.67
N ILE A 8 -1.82 2.03 -27.93
CA ILE A 8 -2.60 1.15 -27.06
C ILE A 8 -1.96 -0.25 -27.02
N ALA A 9 -1.55 -0.79 -28.16
CA ALA A 9 -0.85 -2.09 -28.22
C ALA A 9 0.46 -2.06 -27.41
N GLY A 10 1.23 -0.96 -27.50
CA GLY A 10 2.42 -0.74 -26.68
C GLY A 10 2.11 -0.72 -25.19
N GLN A 11 1.09 0.03 -24.76
CA GLN A 11 0.64 0.10 -23.37
C GLN A 11 0.20 -1.27 -22.83
N VAL A 12 -0.52 -2.04 -23.64
CA VAL A 12 -0.94 -3.42 -23.31
C VAL A 12 0.27 -4.35 -23.18
N LEU A 13 1.25 -4.27 -24.09
CA LEU A 13 2.47 -5.05 -24.00
C LEU A 13 3.28 -4.75 -22.73
N VAL A 14 3.43 -3.47 -22.37
CA VAL A 14 4.12 -3.09 -21.13
C VAL A 14 3.33 -3.57 -19.91
N GLY A 15 2.00 -3.42 -19.91
CA GLY A 15 1.15 -3.95 -18.84
C GLY A 15 1.27 -5.46 -18.66
N LEU A 16 1.32 -6.21 -19.76
CA LEU A 16 1.55 -7.66 -19.74
C LEU A 16 2.94 -8.02 -19.21
N ALA A 17 3.97 -7.27 -19.59
CA ALA A 17 5.33 -7.46 -19.06
C ALA A 17 5.36 -7.24 -17.53
N VAL A 18 4.68 -6.20 -17.04
CA VAL A 18 4.53 -5.93 -15.59
C VAL A 18 3.77 -7.07 -14.90
N LEU A 19 2.67 -7.55 -15.48
CA LEU A 19 1.95 -8.71 -14.94
C LEU A 19 2.84 -9.95 -14.87
N ALA A 20 3.55 -10.27 -15.94
CA ALA A 20 4.43 -11.44 -16.00
C ALA A 20 5.51 -11.38 -14.92
N LEU A 21 6.17 -10.22 -14.79
CA LEU A 21 7.18 -10.00 -13.77
C LEU A 21 6.59 -10.10 -12.36
N GLY A 22 5.43 -9.50 -12.13
CA GLY A 22 4.79 -9.54 -10.82
C GLY A 22 4.25 -10.91 -10.44
N LEU A 23 3.74 -11.71 -11.39
CA LEU A 23 3.38 -13.12 -11.15
C LEU A 23 4.62 -13.94 -10.75
N TYR A 24 5.75 -13.71 -11.42
CA TYR A 24 7.01 -14.35 -11.06
C TYR A 24 7.43 -13.99 -9.63
N LEU A 25 7.41 -12.70 -9.29
CA LEU A 25 7.73 -12.22 -7.93
C LEU A 25 6.77 -12.78 -6.88
N ALA A 26 5.47 -12.81 -7.15
CA ALA A 26 4.47 -13.33 -6.22
C ALA A 26 4.72 -14.82 -5.89
N ASN A 27 5.06 -15.62 -6.90
CA ASN A 27 5.40 -17.03 -6.72
C ASN A 27 6.75 -17.22 -6.04
N LEU A 28 7.75 -16.38 -6.35
CA LEU A 28 9.04 -16.40 -5.69
C LEU A 28 8.87 -16.12 -4.18
N CYS A 29 8.19 -15.04 -3.82
CA CYS A 29 7.90 -14.71 -2.43
C CYS A 29 7.11 -15.82 -1.73
N PHE A 30 6.09 -16.38 -2.39
CA PHE A 30 5.34 -17.52 -1.85
C PHE A 30 6.27 -18.68 -1.51
N ASN A 31 7.12 -19.11 -2.44
CA ASN A 31 8.04 -20.22 -2.26
C ASN A 31 9.09 -19.94 -1.18
N LEU A 32 9.65 -18.73 -1.14
CA LEU A 32 10.63 -18.35 -0.11
C LEU A 32 10.00 -18.41 1.30
N ILE A 33 8.78 -17.92 1.44
CA ILE A 33 8.07 -17.92 2.72
C ILE A 33 7.66 -19.34 3.12
N THR A 34 7.12 -20.15 2.20
CA THR A 34 6.71 -21.53 2.49
C THR A 34 7.88 -22.44 2.80
N ASN A 35 9.04 -22.22 2.18
CA ASN A 35 10.26 -22.99 2.43
C ASN A 35 10.96 -22.61 3.74
N SER A 36 10.57 -21.52 4.40
CA SER A 36 11.18 -21.07 5.67
C SER A 36 10.82 -21.93 6.88
N GLY A 37 10.01 -22.99 6.72
CA GLY A 37 9.76 -24.01 7.75
C GLY A 37 8.92 -23.57 8.96
N THR A 38 8.35 -22.36 8.95
CA THR A 38 7.54 -21.87 10.07
C THR A 38 6.14 -22.51 10.08
N ARG A 39 5.55 -22.69 11.27
CA ARG A 39 4.24 -23.37 11.45
C ARG A 39 3.09 -22.73 10.65
N GLN A 40 3.22 -21.44 10.32
CA GLN A 40 2.24 -20.65 9.55
C GLN A 40 2.81 -20.15 8.21
N ALA A 41 3.93 -20.70 7.75
CA ALA A 41 4.61 -20.33 6.51
C ALA A 41 3.65 -20.34 5.30
N ARG A 42 2.73 -21.30 5.24
CA ARG A 42 1.73 -21.41 4.17
C ARG A 42 0.71 -20.28 4.20
N PHE A 43 0.22 -19.91 5.38
CA PHE A 43 -0.73 -18.80 5.53
C PHE A 43 -0.06 -17.48 5.15
N LEU A 44 1.14 -17.23 5.70
CA LEU A 44 1.90 -16.01 5.41
C LEU A 44 2.29 -15.92 3.93
N GLY A 45 2.68 -17.04 3.32
CA GLY A 45 2.98 -17.14 1.90
C GLY A 45 1.76 -16.78 1.04
N HIS A 46 0.58 -17.32 1.36
CA HIS A 46 -0.65 -16.99 0.63
C HIS A 46 -1.02 -15.51 0.76
N THR A 47 -0.93 -14.94 1.97
CA THR A 47 -1.18 -13.51 2.20
C THR A 47 -0.22 -12.66 1.36
N ALA A 48 1.09 -12.94 1.42
CA ALA A 48 2.09 -12.22 0.63
C ALA A 48 1.81 -12.33 -0.88
N ARG A 49 1.50 -13.52 -1.38
CA ARG A 49 1.17 -13.75 -2.79
C ARG A 49 -0.03 -12.93 -3.23
N ILE A 50 -1.11 -12.94 -2.45
CA ILE A 50 -2.34 -12.18 -2.76
C ILE A 50 -2.05 -10.68 -2.73
N SER A 51 -1.33 -10.19 -1.73
CA SER A 51 -0.94 -8.78 -1.64
C SER A 51 -0.14 -8.31 -2.86
N ILE A 52 0.86 -9.09 -3.28
CA ILE A 52 1.67 -8.78 -4.47
C ILE A 52 0.78 -8.80 -5.72
N LEU A 53 -0.08 -9.80 -5.88
CA LEU A 53 -0.94 -9.94 -7.04
C LEU A 53 -1.91 -8.76 -7.20
N VAL A 54 -2.54 -8.32 -6.11
CA VAL A 54 -3.42 -7.14 -6.11
C VAL A 54 -2.65 -5.89 -6.55
N PHE A 55 -1.45 -5.69 -6.04
CA PHE A 55 -0.61 -4.54 -6.36
C PHE A 55 -0.15 -4.54 -7.82
N VAL A 56 0.29 -5.70 -8.31
CA VAL A 56 0.76 -5.89 -9.69
C VAL A 56 -0.38 -5.71 -10.68
N ILE A 57 -1.57 -6.24 -10.40
CA ILE A 57 -2.75 -6.07 -11.27
C ILE A 57 -3.10 -4.59 -11.38
N ALA A 58 -3.13 -3.87 -10.26
CA ALA A 58 -3.38 -2.44 -10.26
C ALA A 58 -2.37 -1.66 -11.10
N MET A 59 -1.07 -1.93 -10.90
CA MET A 59 0.00 -1.29 -11.67
C MET A 59 -0.09 -1.62 -13.16
N ALA A 60 -0.41 -2.86 -13.52
CA ALA A 60 -0.58 -3.25 -14.91
C ALA A 60 -1.78 -2.56 -15.56
N LEU A 61 -2.94 -2.49 -14.90
CA LEU A 61 -4.11 -1.78 -15.40
C LEU A 61 -3.81 -0.29 -15.63
N GLN A 62 -3.10 0.33 -14.68
CA GLN A 62 -2.64 1.72 -14.81
C GLN A 62 -1.70 1.90 -16.01
N GLN A 63 -0.76 0.98 -16.22
CA GLN A 63 0.18 1.01 -17.35
C GLN A 63 -0.50 0.81 -18.70
N MET A 64 -1.56 0.01 -18.74
CA MET A 64 -2.43 -0.17 -19.91
C MET A 64 -3.29 1.06 -20.22
N GLY A 65 -3.29 2.09 -19.35
CA GLY A 65 -4.14 3.26 -19.50
C GLY A 65 -5.62 2.99 -19.17
N ILE A 66 -5.93 1.86 -18.53
CA ILE A 66 -7.29 1.49 -18.17
C ILE A 66 -7.67 2.21 -16.88
N ALA A 67 -8.45 3.27 -17.02
CA ALA A 67 -8.96 4.09 -15.91
C ALA A 67 -7.92 4.38 -14.81
N PRO A 68 -6.73 4.92 -15.16
CA PRO A 68 -5.60 5.08 -14.24
C PRO A 68 -5.98 5.93 -13.02
N ASN A 69 -6.91 6.88 -13.19
CA ASN A 69 -7.41 7.72 -12.09
C ASN A 69 -8.14 6.90 -11.03
N ILE A 70 -8.90 5.87 -11.39
CA ILE A 70 -9.60 5.03 -10.42
C ILE A 70 -8.59 4.27 -9.56
N VAL A 71 -7.55 3.71 -10.19
CA VAL A 71 -6.47 3.01 -9.47
C VAL A 71 -5.75 3.96 -8.53
N ASN A 72 -5.30 5.11 -9.02
CA ASN A 72 -4.62 6.13 -8.22
C ASN A 72 -5.47 6.60 -7.04
N LEU A 73 -6.77 6.82 -7.25
CA LEU A 73 -7.70 7.21 -6.19
C LEU A 73 -7.90 6.11 -5.16
N ALA A 74 -8.08 4.85 -5.58
CA ALA A 74 -8.26 3.73 -4.66
C ALA A 74 -7.02 3.51 -3.77
N PHE A 75 -5.82 3.55 -4.35
CA PHE A 75 -4.57 3.47 -3.58
C PHE A 75 -4.36 4.70 -2.71
N GLY A 76 -4.64 5.89 -3.23
CA GLY A 76 -4.55 7.14 -2.48
C GLY A 76 -5.49 7.16 -1.27
N LEU A 77 -6.71 6.64 -1.41
CA LEU A 77 -7.68 6.52 -0.32
C LEU A 77 -7.31 5.41 0.66
N LEU A 78 -6.77 4.27 0.21
CA LEU A 78 -6.27 3.23 1.10
C LEU A 78 -5.13 3.74 1.97
N VAL A 79 -4.09 4.30 1.35
CA VAL A 79 -2.92 4.83 2.06
C VAL A 79 -3.31 6.05 2.89
N GLY A 80 -4.12 6.95 2.34
CA GLY A 80 -4.64 8.11 3.05
C GLY A 80 -5.51 7.73 4.25
N GLY A 81 -6.32 6.68 4.13
CA GLY A 81 -7.12 6.13 5.21
C GLY A 81 -6.27 5.52 6.31
N ILE A 82 -5.21 4.78 5.96
CA ILE A 82 -4.24 4.25 6.94
C ILE A 82 -3.52 5.41 7.64
N ALA A 83 -3.05 6.41 6.89
CA ALA A 83 -2.40 7.59 7.44
C ALA A 83 -3.33 8.36 8.40
N ALA A 84 -4.60 8.55 8.01
CA ALA A 84 -5.61 9.17 8.85
C ALA A 84 -5.90 8.35 10.12
N ALA A 85 -6.03 7.03 10.02
CA ALA A 85 -6.23 6.15 11.17
C ALA A 85 -5.07 6.22 12.15
N ILE A 86 -3.83 6.24 11.65
CA ILE A 86 -2.61 6.41 12.46
C ILE A 86 -2.62 7.79 13.14
N ALA A 87 -2.87 8.86 12.39
CA ALA A 87 -2.93 10.22 12.94
C ALA A 87 -3.98 10.35 14.05
N LEU A 88 -5.15 9.72 13.87
CA LEU A 88 -6.20 9.67 14.90
C LEU A 88 -5.79 8.84 16.10
N ALA A 89 -5.16 7.69 15.91
CA ALA A 89 -4.71 6.83 17.01
C ALA A 89 -3.67 7.55 17.89
N PHE A 90 -2.70 8.24 17.29
CA PHE A 90 -1.72 9.04 18.03
C PHE A 90 -2.33 10.31 18.63
N GLY A 91 -3.18 11.03 17.89
CA GLY A 91 -3.83 12.25 18.38
C GLY A 91 -4.75 12.01 19.56
N LEU A 92 -5.52 10.92 19.53
CA LEU A 92 -6.40 10.52 20.63
C LEU A 92 -5.61 9.88 21.79
N GLY A 93 -4.63 9.02 21.49
CA GLY A 93 -3.84 8.32 22.51
C GLY A 93 -2.84 9.21 23.27
N GLY A 94 -2.37 10.32 22.68
CA GLY A 94 -1.47 11.28 23.32
C GLY A 94 -2.18 12.39 24.10
N ARG A 95 -3.53 12.42 24.09
CA ARG A 95 -4.33 13.52 24.63
C ARG A 95 -4.09 13.73 26.13
N GLU A 96 -4.07 12.65 26.93
CA GLU A 96 -3.85 12.78 28.37
C GLU A 96 -2.45 13.30 28.70
N VAL A 97 -1.42 12.82 27.98
CA VAL A 97 -0.03 13.25 28.17
C VAL A 97 0.15 14.73 27.81
N ALA A 98 -0.46 15.16 26.70
CA ALA A 98 -0.46 16.57 26.29
C ALA A 98 -1.18 17.47 27.31
N ALA A 99 -2.28 16.98 27.90
CA ALA A 99 -3.03 17.72 28.90
C ALA A 99 -2.23 17.89 30.21
N GLU A 100 -1.51 16.85 30.65
CA GLU A 100 -0.69 16.91 31.86
C GLU A 100 0.50 17.88 31.69
N GLN A 101 1.23 17.78 30.59
CA GLN A 101 2.34 18.68 30.29
C GLN A 101 1.91 20.15 30.20
N LEU A 102 0.73 20.42 29.64
CA LEU A 102 0.19 21.77 29.59
C LEU A 102 -0.17 22.30 30.99
N ARG A 103 -0.68 21.45 31.88
CA ARG A 103 -0.96 21.81 33.28
C ARG A 103 0.31 22.12 34.05
N GLU A 104 1.34 21.29 33.92
CA GLU A 104 2.65 21.53 34.55
C GLU A 104 3.25 22.85 34.08
N TRP A 105 3.23 23.12 32.77
CA TRP A 105 3.72 24.38 32.21
C TRP A 105 2.95 25.61 32.69
N LEU A 106 1.61 25.53 32.74
CA LEU A 106 0.75 26.60 33.26
C LEU A 106 1.02 26.88 34.75
N ASN A 107 1.29 25.84 35.55
CA ASN A 107 1.61 26.01 36.96
C ASN A 107 2.97 26.71 37.15
N ASN A 108 3.99 26.31 36.39
CA ASN A 108 5.32 26.93 36.42
C ASN A 108 5.30 28.42 36.03
N ILE A 109 4.37 28.85 35.17
CA ILE A 109 4.19 30.26 34.81
C ILE A 109 3.51 31.04 35.92
N LYS A 110 2.60 30.43 36.67
CA LYS A 110 1.86 31.09 37.76
C LYS A 110 2.67 31.20 39.06
N GLU A 111 3.67 30.34 39.25
CA GLU A 111 4.58 30.40 40.40
C GLU A 111 5.73 31.41 40.24
N ASN A 112 5.86 32.06 39.08
CA ASN A 112 6.75 33.21 38.86
C ASN A 112 5.95 34.51 38.75
#